data_AF-A0A9P6XMZ0-F1
#
_entry.id   AF-A0A9P6XMZ0-F1
#
_cell.length_a   1.000
_cell.length_b   1.000
_cell.length_c   1.000
_cell.angle_alpha   90.00
_cell.angle_beta   90.00
_cell.angle_gamma   90.00
#
_symmetry.space_group_name_H-M   'P 1'
#
loop_
_entity.id
_entity.type
_entity.pdbx_description
1 polymer ?
#
loop_
_entity_poly.entity_id
_entity_poly.type
_entity_poly.pdbx_seq_one_letter_code
_entity_poly.pdbx_strand_id
1 'polypeptide(L)' 'MPARLTHTMRAPPTRRRRTMDNALTETEQLLIHAQEIAARRFTSPSERAVMDIFDELRAERDRTTWALDDREAATLH' A
#
# COMPACT_ATOMS: atom_id res chain seq x y z
N MET A 1 -35.25 -1.52 51.40
CA MET A 1 -34.77 -2.53 50.43
C MET A 1 -33.93 -1.83 49.36
N PRO A 2 -32.61 -2.04 49.28
CA PRO A 2 -31.72 -1.44 48.26
C PRO A 2 -31.40 -2.42 47.11
N ALA A 3 -31.18 -1.93 45.88
CA ALA A 3 -30.20 -2.43 44.91
C ALA A 3 -30.38 -1.72 43.53
N ARG A 4 -29.46 -0.82 43.17
CA ARG A 4 -28.38 -0.99 42.17
C ARG A 4 -28.74 -0.61 40.73
N LEU A 5 -28.21 0.56 40.36
CA LEU A 5 -27.66 0.86 39.04
C LEU A 5 -26.75 -0.27 38.56
N THR A 6 -27.06 -0.91 37.42
CA THR A 6 -26.08 -1.57 36.52
C THR A 6 -26.77 -2.00 35.23
N HIS A 7 -26.53 -1.29 34.12
CA HIS A 7 -26.13 -1.93 32.87
C HIS A 7 -25.44 -0.91 31.96
N THR A 8 -24.16 -0.73 32.24
CA THR A 8 -23.18 -0.30 31.25
C THR A 8 -23.16 -1.30 30.09
N MET A 9 -22.84 -0.81 28.89
CA MET A 9 -22.45 -1.54 27.68
C MET A 9 -23.59 -1.93 26.73
N ARG A 10 -24.07 -0.96 25.92
CA ARG A 10 -24.38 -1.30 24.53
C ARG A 10 -23.09 -1.18 23.73
N ALA A 11 -22.65 -2.32 23.21
CA ALA A 11 -21.40 -2.49 22.47
C ALA A 11 -21.20 -1.43 21.38
N PRO A 12 -19.95 -1.00 21.12
CA PRO A 12 -19.63 -0.16 19.98
C PRO A 12 -20.05 -0.86 18.68
N PRO A 13 -20.56 -0.15 17.66
CA PRO A 13 -20.78 -0.75 16.36
C PRO A 13 -19.43 -1.27 15.88
N THR A 14 -19.35 -2.58 15.62
CA THR A 14 -18.22 -3.25 15.02
C THR A 14 -17.85 -2.47 13.77
N ARG A 15 -16.79 -1.67 13.90
CA ARG A 15 -16.21 -0.83 12.85
C ARG A 15 -16.12 -1.70 11.62
N ARG A 16 -16.90 -1.37 10.58
CA ARG A 16 -16.93 -2.08 9.29
C ARG A 16 -15.51 -2.54 8.99
N ARG A 17 -15.24 -3.84 9.18
CA ARG A 17 -14.03 -4.46 8.67
C ARG A 17 -14.26 -4.46 7.18
N ARG A 18 -13.92 -3.33 6.57
CA ARG A 18 -13.81 -3.18 5.13
C ARG A 18 -12.69 -4.17 4.80
N THR A 19 -13.05 -5.40 4.50
CA THR A 19 -12.31 -6.23 3.57
C THR A 19 -12.35 -5.43 2.26
N MET A 20 -11.50 -4.41 2.17
CA MET A 20 -10.83 -4.12 0.92
C MET A 20 -10.09 -5.41 0.66
N ASP A 21 -10.70 -6.20 -0.20
CA ASP A 21 -10.07 -7.31 -0.88
C ASP A 21 -8.68 -6.85 -1.33
N ASN A 22 -7.70 -7.21 -0.50
CA ASN A 22 -6.36 -7.74 -0.76
C ASN A 22 -5.73 -7.60 -2.15
N ALA A 23 -6.08 -6.58 -2.92
CA ALA A 23 -5.23 -6.04 -3.96
C ALA A 23 -4.25 -5.11 -3.26
N LEU A 24 -3.07 -5.62 -2.90
CA LEU A 24 -1.92 -4.79 -2.56
C LEU A 24 -1.88 -3.63 -3.55
N THR A 25 -2.00 -2.40 -3.05
CA THR A 25 -2.01 -1.24 -3.92
C THR A 25 -0.73 -1.25 -4.75
N GLU A 26 -0.79 -0.68 -5.95
CA GLU A 26 0.35 -0.65 -6.87
C GLU A 26 1.64 -0.12 -6.20
N THR A 27 1.49 0.84 -5.29
CA THR A 27 2.56 1.39 -4.46
C THR A 27 3.13 0.36 -3.50
N GLU A 28 2.30 -0.46 -2.85
CA GLU A 28 2.76 -1.52 -1.96
C GLU A 28 3.46 -2.63 -2.73
N GLN A 29 3.00 -2.96 -3.95
CA GLN A 29 3.69 -3.91 -4.83
C GLN A 29 5.09 -3.41 -5.21
N LEU A 30 5.22 -2.13 -5.56
CA LEU A 30 6.52 -1.50 -5.81
C LEU A 30 7.42 -1.54 -4.57
N LEU A 31 6.86 -1.32 -3.38
CA LEU A 31 7.63 -1.34 -2.13
C LEU A 31 8.09 -2.74 -1.75
N ILE A 32 7.26 -3.77 -1.96
CA ILE A 32 7.67 -5.17 -1.79
C ILE A 32 8.80 -5.50 -2.75
N HIS A 33 8.67 -5.11 -4.02
CA HIS A 33 9.70 -5.34 -5.02
C HIS A 33 11.02 -4.65 -4.67
N ALA A 34 10.98 -3.40 -4.20
CA ALA A 34 12.15 -2.66 -3.74
C ALA A 34 12.86 -3.38 -2.58
N GLN A 35 12.10 -3.89 -1.60
CA GLN A 35 12.63 -4.65 -0.47
C GLN A 35 13.31 -5.96 -0.91
N GLU A 36 12.71 -6.68 -1.86
CA GLU A 36 13.31 -7.90 -2.42
C GLU A 36 14.63 -7.61 -3.13
N ILE A 37 14.69 -6.54 -3.92
CA ILE A 37 15.94 -6.11 -4.58
C ILE A 37 16.98 -5.74 -3.53
N ALA A 38 16.61 -4.95 -2.53
CA ALA A 38 17.52 -4.54 -1.46
C ALA A 38 18.06 -5.74 -0.69
N ALA A 39 17.22 -6.71 -0.34
CA ALA A 39 17.62 -7.93 0.36
C ALA A 39 18.56 -8.83 -0.47
N ARG A 40 18.43 -8.81 -1.80
CA ARG A 40 19.37 -9.53 -2.70
C ARG A 40 20.70 -8.80 -2.87
N ARG A 41 20.68 -7.46 -2.85
CA ARG A 41 21.86 -6.62 -3.11
C ARG A 41 22.69 -6.35 -1.85
N PHE A 42 22.05 -6.32 -0.69
CA PHE A 42 22.67 -5.96 0.59
C PHE A 42 22.41 -7.05 1.62
N THR A 43 23.47 -7.48 2.32
CA THR A 43 23.37 -8.42 3.45
C THR A 43 22.60 -7.84 4.64
N SER A 44 22.62 -6.51 4.80
CA SER A 44 21.78 -5.77 5.74
C SER A 44 21.24 -4.53 5.01
N PRO A 45 20.07 -4.64 4.35
CA PRO A 45 19.48 -3.50 3.66
C PRO A 45 19.05 -2.47 4.70
N SER A 46 19.58 -1.25 4.60
CA SER A 46 19.09 -0.13 5.39
C SER A 46 17.78 0.37 4.80
N GLU A 47 16.93 0.97 5.63
CA GLU A 47 15.69 1.60 5.18
C GLU A 47 15.96 2.59 4.03
N ARG A 48 17.04 3.36 4.13
CA ARG A 48 17.44 4.32 3.09
C ARG A 48 17.74 3.65 1.75
N ALA A 49 18.40 2.48 1.74
CA ALA A 49 18.67 1.75 0.50
C ALA A 49 17.38 1.21 -0.14
N VAL A 50 16.43 0.76 0.67
CA VAL A 50 15.10 0.34 0.20
C VAL A 50 14.33 1.52 -0.39
N MET A 51 14.37 2.68 0.28
CA MET A 51 13.70 3.89 -0.19
C MET A 51 14.31 4.44 -1.47
N ASP A 52 15.64 4.45 -1.61
CA ASP A 52 16.31 4.85 -2.86
C ASP A 52 15.88 3.96 -4.04
N ILE A 53 15.83 2.63 -3.85
CA ILE A 53 15.36 1.68 -4.88
C ILE A 53 13.88 1.90 -5.18
N PHE A 54 13.06 2.14 -4.15
CA PHE A 54 11.64 2.38 -4.31
C PHE A 54 11.35 3.67 -5.09
N ASP A 55 12.05 4.77 -4.80
CA ASP A 55 11.90 6.02 -5.54
C ASP A 55 12.34 5.87 -7.00
N GLU A 56 13.40 5.10 -7.28
CA GLU A 56 13.82 4.77 -8.65
C GLU A 56 12.73 3.99 -9.41
N LEU A 57 12.18 2.93 -8.80
CA LEU A 57 11.10 2.14 -9.37
C LEU A 57 9.83 2.97 -9.59
N ARG A 58 9.51 3.86 -8.65
CA ARG A 58 8.37 4.76 -8.77
C ARG A 58 8.57 5.77 -9.89
N ALA A 59 9.76 6.36 -10.01
CA ALA A 59 10.08 7.31 -11.05
C ALA A 59 10.07 6.67 -12.45
N GLU A 60 10.60 5.44 -12.58
CA GLU A 60 10.53 4.69 -13.83
C GLU A 60 9.09 4.37 -14.22
N ARG A 61 8.28 3.96 -13.23
CA ARG A 61 6.87 3.67 -13.48
C ARG A 61 6.10 4.94 -13.82
N ASP A 62 6.33 6.06 -13.14
CA ASP A 62 5.68 7.33 -13.48
C ASP A 62 5.97 7.74 -14.92
N ARG A 63 7.23 7.64 -15.38
CA ARG A 63 7.58 7.85 -16.80
C ARG A 63 6.84 6.89 -17.73
N THR A 64 6.72 5.63 -17.34
CA THR A 64 6.06 4.59 -18.14
C THR A 64 4.53 4.75 -18.16
N THR A 65 3.94 5.15 -17.04
CA THR A 65 2.50 5.45 -16.90
C THR A 65 2.13 6.62 -17.79
N TRP A 66 2.94 7.69 -17.84
CA TRP A 66 2.74 8.79 -18.78
C TRP A 66 2.89 8.35 -20.24
N ALA A 67 3.83 7.45 -20.54
CA ALA A 67 4.00 6.90 -21.88
C ALA A 67 2.88 5.93 -22.32
N LEU A 68 2.18 5.31 -21.37
CA LEU A 68 1.02 4.45 -21.60
C LEU A 68 -0.26 5.25 -21.79
N ASP A 69 -0.46 6.32 -21.01
CA ASP A 69 -1.62 7.22 -21.12
C ASP A 69 -1.67 7.91 -22.49
N ASP A 70 -0.52 8.38 -23.00
CA ASP A 70 -0.40 8.96 -24.36
C ASP A 70 -0.70 7.92 -25.47
N ARG A 71 -0.39 6.64 -25.21
CA ARG A 71 -0.62 5.55 -26.17
C ARG A 71 -2.06 5.05 -26.18
N GLU A 72 -2.73 5.02 -25.03
CA GLU A 72 -4.16 4.70 -24.95
C GLU A 72 -5.01 5.83 -25.57
N ALA A 73 -4.59 7.10 -25.46
CA ALA A 73 -5.19 8.22 -26.17
C ALA A 73 -4.99 8.13 -27.71
N ALA A 74 -3.87 7.57 -28.17
CA ALA A 74 -3.57 7.41 -29.60
C ALA A 74 -4.29 6.21 -30.27
N THR A 75 -4.87 5.27 -29.51
CA THR A 75 -5.66 4.14 -30.06
C THR A 75 -7.15 4.42 -30.24
N LEU A 76 -7.61 5.63 -29.89
CA LEU A 76 -8.97 6.12 -30.13
C LEU A 76 -8.97 7.23 -31.20
N HIS A 77 -8.62 6.88 -32.45
CA HIS A 77 -8.94 7.73 -33.59
C HIS A 77 -9.24 6.93 -34.86
#